data_AF-A0A3D3ES17-F1
#
_entry.id   AF-A0A3D3ES17-F1
#
_cell.length_a   1.000
_cell.length_b   1.000
_cell.length_c   1.000
_cell.angle_alpha   90.00
_cell.angle_beta   90.00
_cell.angle_gamma   90.00
#
_symmetry.space_group_name_H-M   'P 1'
#
loop_
_entity.id
_entity.type
_entity.pdbx_description
1 polymer ?
#
loop_
_entity_poly.entity_id
_entity_poly.type
_entity_poly.pdbx_seq_one_letter_code
_entity_poly.pdbx_strand_id
1 'polypeptide(L)' 'MKLFLIRHGETDWNKQGRFQGREDIPLNETGIKQALNCGQALKGG' A
#
# COMPACT_ATOMS: atom_id res chain seq x y z
N MET A 1 -1.88 -4.93 24.45
CA MET A 1 -1.77 -5.51 23.08
C MET A 1 -1.96 -4.40 22.07
N LYS A 2 -1.09 -4.27 21.07
CA LYS A 2 -1.25 -3.29 19.98
C LYS A 2 -1.57 -4.05 18.68
N LEU A 3 -2.57 -3.59 17.93
CA LEU A 3 -2.92 -4.10 16.60
C LEU A 3 -2.80 -2.95 15.61
N PHE A 4 -2.12 -3.20 14.49
CA PHE A 4 -1.94 -2.21 13.43
C PHE A 4 -2.71 -2.66 12.18
N LEU A 5 -3.46 -1.74 11.58
CA LEU A 5 -4.19 -1.95 10.33
C LEU A 5 -3.65 -0.98 9.29
N ILE A 6 -3.20 -1.51 8.16
CA ILE A 6 -2.56 -0.74 7.10
C ILE A 6 -3.14 -1.21 5.76
N ARG A 7 -3.47 -0.25 4.90
CA ARG A 7 -3.85 -0.54 3.51
C ARG A 7 -2.59 -0.81 2.67
N HIS A 8 -2.69 -1.69 1.68
CA HIS A 8 -1.64 -1.86 0.68
C HIS A 8 -1.30 -0.53 -0.04
N GLY A 9 -0.13 -0.47 -0.66
CA GLY A 9 0.32 0.70 -1.41
C GLY A 9 -0.49 0.98 -2.68
N GLU A 10 -0.28 2.13 -3.29
CA GLU A 10 -0.91 2.55 -4.55
C GLU A 10 -0.64 1.58 -5.71
N THR A 11 -1.68 1.35 -6.53
CA THR A 11 -1.59 0.74 -7.87
C THR A 11 -1.94 1.78 -8.93
N ASP A 12 -1.60 1.52 -10.20
CA ASP A 12 -1.97 2.44 -11.30
C ASP A 12 -3.48 2.58 -11.46
N TRP A 13 -4.26 1.56 -11.08
CA TRP A 13 -5.71 1.63 -11.10
C TRP A 13 -6.25 2.56 -10.03
N ASN A 14 -5.67 2.55 -8.82
CA ASN A 14 -6.04 3.51 -7.79
C ASN A 14 -5.76 4.94 -8.27
N LYS A 15 -4.59 5.17 -8.89
CA LYS A 15 -4.20 6.47 -9.46
C LYS A 15 -5.14 6.94 -10.56
N GLN A 16 -5.68 6.02 -11.35
CA GLN A 16 -6.63 6.30 -12.44
C GLN A 16 -8.10 6.31 -11.99
N GLY A 17 -8.38 6.10 -10.70
CA GLY A 17 -9.76 6.02 -10.19
C GLY A 17 -10.54 4.80 -10.68
N ARG A 18 -9.84 3.75 -11.13
CA ARG A 18 -10.46 2.51 -11.61
C ARG A 18 -10.82 1.59 -10.45
N PHE A 19 -11.99 0.97 -10.54
CA PHE A 19 -12.40 -0.06 -9.60
C PHE A 19 -11.62 -1.36 -9.86
N GLN A 20 -10.97 -1.89 -8.82
CA GLN A 20 -10.08 -3.05 -8.93
C GLN A 20 -10.79 -4.40 -8.76
N GLY A 21 -11.88 -4.46 -7.98
CA GLY A 21 -12.60 -5.71 -7.74
C GLY A 21 -11.71 -6.75 -7.04
N ARG A 22 -11.53 -7.91 -7.67
CA ARG A 22 -10.70 -9.02 -7.17
C ARG A 22 -9.39 -9.17 -7.95
N GLU A 23 -9.09 -8.23 -8.83
CA GLU A 23 -7.98 -8.35 -9.74
C GLU A 23 -6.67 -8.00 -9.04
N ASP A 24 -5.68 -8.87 -9.23
CA ASP A 24 -4.36 -8.72 -8.64
C ASP A 24 -3.52 -7.73 -9.46
N ILE A 25 -3.65 -6.44 -9.14
CA ILE A 25 -2.89 -5.37 -9.76
C ILE A 25 -1.65 -5.09 -8.92
N PRO A 26 -0.44 -5.15 -9.49
CA PRO A 26 0.78 -4.89 -8.75
C PRO A 26 0.84 -3.45 -8.25
N LEU A 27 1.60 -3.25 -7.17
CA LEU A 27 1.97 -1.92 -6.70
C LEU A 27 2.73 -1.17 -7.78
N ASN A 28 2.45 0.12 -7.93
CA ASN A 28 3.28 0.99 -8.75
C ASN A 28 4.49 1.50 -7.94
N GLU A 29 5.35 2.31 -8.56
CA GLU A 29 6.54 2.86 -7.89
C GLU A 29 6.19 3.64 -6.60
N THR A 30 5.07 4.37 -6.60
CA THR A 30 4.57 5.07 -5.41
C THR A 30 4.19 4.07 -4.33
N GLY A 31 3.43 3.02 -4.67
CA GLY A 31 3.00 1.98 -3.74
C GLY A 31 4.16 1.23 -3.11
N ILE A 32 5.22 0.95 -3.89
CA ILE A 32 6.43 0.31 -3.36
C ILE A 32 7.12 1.22 -2.34
N LYS A 33 7.27 2.53 -2.64
CA LYS A 33 7.85 3.51 -1.71
C LYS A 33 7.02 3.63 -0.43
N GLN A 34 5.69 3.62 -0.55
CA GLN A 34 4.77 3.64 0.60
C GLN A 34 4.97 2.42 1.50
N ALA A 35 5.08 1.22 0.93
CA ALA A 35 5.31 -0.01 1.69
C ALA A 35 6.64 0.02 2.44
N LEU A 36 7.72 0.49 1.79
CA LEU A 36 9.03 0.64 2.41
C LEU A 36 9.00 1.65 3.56
N ASN A 37 8.41 2.83 3.34
CA ASN A 37 8.31 3.88 4.36
C ASN A 37 7.46 3.43 5.56
N CYS A 38 6.36 2.70 5.30
CA CYS A 38 5.54 2.12 6.36
C CYS A 38 6.35 1.13 7.20
N GLY A 39 7.12 0.24 6.57
CA GLY A 39 8.02 -0.68 7.25
C GLY A 39 9.06 0.04 8.13
N GLN A 40 9.61 1.16 7.68
CA GLN A 40 10.52 1.96 8.49
C GLN A 40 9.81 2.64 9.68
N ALA A 41 8.62 3.20 9.46
CA ALA A 41 7.84 3.85 10.51
C ALA A 41 7.44 2.89 11.63
N LEU A 42 7.11 1.63 11.30
CA LEU A 42 6.74 0.62 12.28
C LEU A 42 7.91 0.09 13.12
N LYS A 43 9.15 0.16 12.61
CA LYS A 43 10.33 -0.32 13.35
C LYS A 43 10.62 0.49 14.62
N GLY A 44 10.09 1.71 14.75
CA GLY A 44 10.26 2.57 15.92
C GLY A 44 9.17 2.47 16.99
N GLY A 45 8.20 1.54 16.86
CA GLY A 45 6.98 1.47 17.69
C GLY A 45 6.92 0.39 18.78
#